data_AF-G7DT87-F1
#
_entry.id   AF-G7DT87-F1
#
_cell.length_a   1.000
_cell.length_b   1.000
_cell.length_c   1.000
_cell.angle_alpha   90.00
_cell.angle_beta   90.00
_cell.angle_gamma   90.00
#
_symmetry.space_group_name_H-M   'P 1'
#
loop_
_entity.id
_entity.type
_entity.pdbx_description
1 polymer ?
#
loop_
_entity_poly.entity_id
_entity_poly.type
_entity_poly.pdbx_seq_one_letter_code
_entity_poly.pdbx_strand_id
1 'polypeptide(L)'
;MAYQGRTGIAAQQREAGGTQAATQLYAAVLHLKDRNGPVRLEDLIDYTSAHLLGQPGAEQEGGLLRALRQHERVEYDPRTDLYSWRPLHRITTTADLYRIVKTEGEKGGIKVSLLKESCPTVEQHIRTLEQDGKIIVTRGESKEFGKEGPMRMVFPDEIGQKILIDPDFRKLWEEIKTPGELDLPSEMREAGLMAAKKASILDPIDRTTAQNKKSKRGARVKITNKHLKSLGIDLSKDYAPSPSKS
;
A
#
# COMPACT_ATOMS: atom_id res chain seq x y z
N MET A 1 51.48 -14.67 35.07
CA MET A 1 50.99 -13.40 34.48
C MET A 1 51.54 -13.28 33.07
N ALA A 2 50.70 -13.38 32.03
CA ALA A 2 50.93 -12.75 30.73
C ALA A 2 49.72 -12.94 29.78
N TYR A 3 48.99 -11.85 29.59
CA TYR A 3 48.35 -11.39 28.35
C TYR A 3 47.40 -12.32 27.56
N GLN A 4 46.12 -12.30 27.94
CA GLN A 4 45.01 -12.33 26.98
C GLN A 4 44.67 -10.90 26.58
N GLY A 5 44.74 -10.58 25.29
CA GLY A 5 44.25 -9.30 24.78
C GLY A 5 44.80 -8.97 23.40
N ARG A 6 44.18 -9.50 22.33
CA ARG A 6 44.44 -9.01 20.96
C ARG A 6 43.39 -9.35 19.89
N THR A 7 42.22 -9.89 20.24
CA THR A 7 41.17 -10.25 19.27
C THR A 7 40.05 -9.22 19.08
N GLY A 8 39.99 -8.16 19.88
CA GLY A 8 38.91 -7.15 19.79
C GLY A 8 39.11 -6.05 18.73
N ILE A 9 40.35 -5.83 18.26
CA ILE A 9 40.70 -4.63 17.47
C ILE A 9 40.35 -4.78 15.98
N ALA A 10 40.43 -5.99 15.43
CA ALA A 10 40.19 -6.25 14.01
C ALA A 10 38.69 -6.21 13.63
N ALA A 11 37.79 -6.54 14.57
CA ALA A 11 36.35 -6.42 14.36
C ALA A 11 35.91 -4.96 14.32
N GLN A 12 36.40 -4.14 15.26
CA GLN A 12 36.13 -2.70 15.32
C GLN A 12 36.59 -1.96 14.05
N GLN A 13 37.74 -2.33 13.48
CA GLN A 13 38.27 -1.70 12.26
C GLN A 13 37.48 -2.07 11.00
N ARG A 14 36.91 -3.28 10.93
CA ARG A 14 36.05 -3.70 9.81
C ARG A 14 34.68 -3.01 9.86
N GLU A 15 34.09 -2.87 11.04
CA GLU A 15 32.84 -2.11 11.22
C GLU A 15 33.05 -0.62 10.93
N ALA A 16 34.18 -0.04 11.35
CA ALA A 16 34.55 1.33 11.02
C ALA A 16 34.75 1.51 9.50
N GLY A 17 35.40 0.57 8.82
CA GLY A 17 35.57 0.58 7.36
C GLY A 17 34.26 0.49 6.59
N GLY A 18 33.33 -0.37 7.03
CA GLY A 18 31.99 -0.47 6.43
C GLY A 18 31.16 0.80 6.60
N THR A 19 31.27 1.45 7.77
CA THR A 19 30.59 2.72 8.06
C THR A 19 31.14 3.86 7.19
N GLN A 20 32.46 3.92 7.00
CA GLN A 20 33.11 4.88 6.11
C GLN A 20 32.73 4.66 4.65
N ALA A 21 32.68 3.41 4.18
CA ALA A 21 32.25 3.09 2.83
C ALA A 21 30.80 3.50 2.57
N ALA A 22 29.85 3.20 3.47
CA ALA A 22 28.46 3.60 3.34
C ALA A 22 28.28 5.14 3.34
N THR A 23 29.06 5.85 4.17
CA THR A 23 29.04 7.31 4.22
C THR A 23 29.56 7.93 2.92
N GLN A 24 30.64 7.38 2.36
CA GLN A 24 31.18 7.81 1.07
C GLN A 24 30.20 7.51 -0.08
N LEU A 25 29.50 6.36 -0.04
CA LEU A 25 28.43 6.06 -1.00
C LEU A 25 27.33 7.11 -0.94
N TYR A 26 26.85 7.42 0.26
CA TYR A 26 25.79 8.40 0.45
C TYR A 26 26.21 9.79 -0.03
N ALA A 27 27.44 10.22 0.27
CA ALA A 27 27.99 11.49 -0.21
C ALA A 27 28.05 11.54 -1.75
N ALA A 28 28.55 10.48 -2.39
CA ALA A 28 28.58 10.34 -3.84
C ALA A 28 27.18 10.45 -4.47
N VAL A 29 26.20 9.74 -3.90
CA VAL A 29 24.81 9.76 -4.34
C VAL A 29 24.16 11.14 -4.15
N LEU A 30 24.45 11.82 -3.04
CA LEU A 30 23.96 13.17 -2.76
C LEU A 30 24.52 14.19 -3.76
N HIS A 31 25.81 14.08 -4.09
CA HIS A 31 26.45 14.94 -5.08
C HIS A 31 25.88 14.74 -6.49
N LEU A 32 25.59 13.49 -6.88
CA LEU A 32 24.88 13.20 -8.14
C LEU A 32 23.49 13.82 -8.16
N LYS A 33 22.76 13.78 -7.03
CA LYS A 33 21.44 14.41 -6.90
C LYS A 33 21.50 15.93 -7.07
N ASP A 34 22.49 16.60 -6.48
CA ASP A 34 22.62 18.06 -6.53
C ASP A 34 23.03 18.56 -7.92
N ARG A 35 24.01 17.91 -8.55
CA ARG A 35 24.49 18.29 -9.88
C ARG A 35 23.48 17.95 -10.99
N ASN A 36 22.61 16.95 -10.78
CA ASN A 36 21.56 16.50 -11.69
C ASN A 36 22.01 16.39 -13.16
N GLY A 37 23.17 15.76 -13.38
CA GLY A 37 23.81 15.61 -14.69
C GLY A 37 24.82 14.47 -14.70
N PRO A 38 25.36 14.10 -15.87
CA PRO A 38 26.35 13.03 -15.98
C PRO A 38 27.71 13.48 -15.43
N VAL A 39 28.31 12.64 -14.59
CA VAL A 39 29.58 12.90 -13.89
C VAL A 39 30.52 11.71 -14.08
N ARG A 40 31.82 11.98 -14.30
CA ARG A 40 32.84 10.93 -14.37
C ARG A 40 33.17 10.39 -12.98
N LEU A 41 33.69 9.18 -12.92
CA LEU A 41 34.12 8.60 -11.64
C LEU A 41 35.23 9.42 -10.97
N GLU A 42 36.20 9.92 -11.74
CA GLU A 42 37.31 10.76 -11.26
C GLU A 42 36.81 12.03 -10.56
N ASP A 43 35.98 12.81 -11.25
CA ASP A 43 35.33 14.00 -10.69
C ASP A 43 34.55 13.66 -9.41
N LEU A 44 33.80 12.55 -9.43
CA LEU A 44 32.98 12.15 -8.29
C LEU A 44 33.85 11.87 -7.06
N ILE A 45 34.99 11.19 -7.24
CA ILE A 45 35.96 10.92 -6.17
C ILE A 45 36.54 12.21 -5.62
N ASP A 46 36.94 13.13 -6.50
CA ASP A 46 37.56 14.40 -6.11
C ASP A 46 36.59 15.28 -5.31
N TYR A 47 35.34 15.41 -5.77
CA TYR A 47 34.34 16.25 -5.10
C TYR A 47 33.84 15.68 -3.78
N THR A 48 33.69 14.36 -3.69
CA THR A 48 33.16 13.72 -2.47
C THR A 48 34.24 13.17 -1.54
N SER A 49 35.52 13.34 -1.90
CA SER A 49 36.67 12.73 -1.22
C SER A 49 36.50 11.21 -1.04
N ALA A 50 35.71 10.57 -1.91
CA ALA A 50 35.33 9.17 -1.82
C ALA A 50 36.45 8.28 -2.39
N HIS A 51 37.64 8.37 -1.79
CA HIS A 51 38.83 7.66 -2.23
C HIS A 51 38.65 6.14 -2.29
N LEU A 52 37.65 5.58 -1.58
CA LEU A 52 37.32 4.16 -1.66
C LEU A 52 36.66 3.75 -2.98
N LEU A 53 36.11 4.69 -3.77
CA LEU A 53 35.55 4.42 -5.11
C LEU A 53 36.63 4.20 -6.17
N GLY A 54 37.82 4.81 -6.02
CA GLY A 54 38.93 4.73 -6.98
C GLY A 54 39.96 3.64 -6.67
N GLN A 55 39.74 2.84 -5.62
CA GLN A 55 40.67 1.77 -5.24
C GLN A 55 40.56 0.60 -6.24
N PRO A 56 41.66 -0.07 -6.60
CA PRO A 56 41.65 -1.22 -7.54
C PRO A 56 40.88 -2.45 -7.03
N GLY A 57 40.36 -2.42 -5.79
CA GLY A 57 39.42 -3.41 -5.23
C GLY A 57 37.95 -2.96 -5.20
N ALA A 58 37.64 -1.72 -5.62
CA ALA A 58 36.28 -1.17 -5.59
C ALA A 58 35.34 -1.85 -6.61
N GLU A 59 35.92 -2.51 -7.63
CA GLU A 59 35.19 -3.28 -8.64
C GLU A 59 34.98 -4.77 -8.26
N GLN A 60 35.65 -5.25 -7.20
CA GLN A 60 35.51 -6.63 -6.72
C GLN A 60 34.13 -6.88 -6.09
N GLU A 61 33.76 -8.15 -5.91
CA GLU A 61 32.50 -8.52 -5.25
C GLU A 61 32.41 -7.91 -3.85
N GLY A 62 31.48 -6.97 -3.65
CA GLY A 62 31.30 -6.21 -2.41
C GLY A 62 31.98 -4.83 -2.39
N GLY A 63 32.62 -4.41 -3.47
CA GLY A 63 33.24 -3.09 -3.60
C GLY A 63 32.23 -1.95 -3.73
N LEU A 64 32.65 -0.75 -3.31
CA LEU A 64 31.82 0.44 -3.25
C LEU A 64 31.28 0.87 -4.62
N LEU A 65 32.06 0.65 -5.69
CA LEU A 65 31.68 1.00 -7.05
C LEU A 65 30.59 0.07 -7.60
N ARG A 66 30.61 -1.22 -7.24
CA ARG A 66 29.50 -2.13 -7.51
C ARG A 66 28.24 -1.72 -6.74
N ALA A 67 28.38 -1.34 -5.46
CA ALA A 67 27.26 -0.83 -4.67
C ALA A 67 26.66 0.44 -5.28
N LEU A 68 27.49 1.34 -5.82
CA LEU A 68 27.04 2.53 -6.55
C LEU A 68 26.28 2.17 -7.84
N ARG A 69 26.78 1.21 -8.63
CA ARG A 69 26.11 0.74 -9.86
C ARG A 69 24.81 -0.03 -9.59
N GLN A 70 24.71 -0.72 -8.46
CA GLN A 70 23.51 -1.45 -8.04
C GLN A 70 22.46 -0.54 -7.38
N HIS A 71 22.81 0.71 -7.09
CA HIS A 71 21.91 1.63 -6.40
C HIS A 71 20.76 2.07 -7.32
N GLU A 72 19.52 1.92 -6.86
CA GLU A 72 18.31 2.18 -7.66
C GLU A 72 18.21 3.61 -8.24
N ARG A 73 18.89 4.56 -7.60
CA ARG A 73 18.90 5.99 -7.98
C ARG A 73 20.12 6.44 -8.77
N VAL A 74 20.99 5.51 -9.17
CA VAL A 74 22.18 5.82 -9.98
C VAL A 74 22.09 5.07 -11.30
N GLU A 75 22.26 5.79 -12.39
CA GLU A 75 22.32 5.22 -13.73
C GLU A 75 23.75 5.37 -14.27
N TYR A 76 24.33 4.23 -14.64
CA TYR A 76 25.68 4.13 -15.21
C TYR A 76 25.58 3.83 -16.70
N ASP A 77 26.16 4.71 -17.52
CA ASP A 77 26.26 4.49 -18.97
C ASP A 77 27.62 3.86 -19.32
N PRO A 78 27.68 2.57 -19.72
CA PRO A 78 28.93 1.90 -20.04
C PRO A 78 29.62 2.44 -21.30
N ARG A 79 28.92 3.20 -22.15
CA ARG A 79 29.50 3.77 -23.37
C ARG A 79 30.29 5.04 -23.09
N THR A 80 29.85 5.82 -22.12
CA THR A 80 30.43 7.13 -21.80
C THR A 80 31.22 7.12 -20.48
N ASP A 81 31.11 6.04 -19.70
CA ASP A 81 31.68 5.89 -18.35
C ASP A 81 31.23 7.03 -17.42
N LEU A 82 29.96 7.43 -17.58
CA LEU A 82 29.34 8.51 -16.82
C LEU A 82 28.28 7.95 -15.86
N TYR A 83 28.28 8.52 -14.67
CA TYR A 83 27.31 8.27 -13.62
C TYR A 83 26.33 9.44 -13.58
N SER A 84 25.04 9.13 -13.62
CA SER A 84 23.97 10.11 -13.57
C SER A 84 22.98 9.78 -12.46
N TRP A 85 22.36 10.81 -11.90
CA TRP A 85 21.25 10.62 -10.97
C TRP A 85 20.01 10.17 -11.74
N ARG A 86 19.38 9.09 -11.26
CA ARG A 86 18.11 8.59 -11.77
C ARG A 86 17.00 8.98 -10.79
N PRO A 87 16.14 9.95 -11.13
CA PRO A 87 14.94 10.23 -10.36
C PRO A 87 14.04 9.00 -10.31
N LEU A 88 13.27 8.84 -9.22
CA LEU A 88 12.37 7.69 -9.06
C LEU A 88 11.35 7.60 -10.21
N HIS A 89 10.94 8.75 -10.75
CA HIS A 89 10.07 8.83 -11.92
C HIS A 89 10.69 9.70 -12.99
N ARG A 90 10.81 9.20 -14.22
CA ARG A 90 11.25 10.03 -15.34
C ARG A 90 10.02 10.75 -15.92
N ILE A 91 9.76 11.96 -15.44
CA ILE A 91 8.61 12.76 -15.87
C ILE A 91 9.13 13.93 -16.71
N THR A 92 8.88 13.88 -18.01
CA THR A 92 9.14 15.00 -18.92
C THR A 92 7.83 15.62 -19.42
N THR A 93 6.78 14.81 -19.58
CA THR A 93 5.51 15.24 -20.17
C THR A 93 4.34 15.10 -19.19
N THR A 94 3.27 15.87 -19.41
CA THR A 94 1.97 15.72 -18.72
C THR A 94 1.41 14.30 -18.84
N ALA A 95 1.56 13.67 -20.02
CA ALA A 95 1.11 12.31 -20.27
C ALA A 95 1.88 11.26 -19.44
N ASP A 96 3.19 11.46 -19.26
CA ASP A 96 4.01 10.57 -18.43
C ASP A 96 3.57 10.64 -16.96
N LEU A 97 3.31 11.85 -16.46
CA LEU A 97 2.78 12.07 -15.12
C LEU A 97 1.45 11.34 -14.93
N TYR A 98 0.51 11.48 -15.88
CA TYR A 98 -0.78 10.79 -15.78
C TYR A 98 -0.63 9.26 -15.76
N ARG A 99 0.25 8.69 -16.60
CA ARG A 99 0.50 7.24 -16.61
C ARG A 99 1.04 6.75 -15.27
N ILE A 100 2.02 7.48 -14.71
CA ILE A 100 2.62 7.13 -13.42
C ILE A 100 1.58 7.23 -12.30
N VAL A 101 0.80 8.32 -12.26
CA VAL A 101 -0.28 8.50 -11.28
C VAL A 101 -1.33 7.41 -11.40
N LYS A 102 -1.66 6.94 -12.61
CA LYS A 102 -2.60 5.83 -12.79
C LYS A 102 -2.03 4.52 -12.24
N THR A 103 -0.78 4.17 -12.58
CA THR A 103 -0.18 2.88 -12.18
C THR A 103 0.18 2.81 -10.70
N GLU A 104 0.73 3.88 -10.13
CA GLU A 104 1.17 3.89 -8.73
C GLU A 104 0.15 4.52 -7.79
N GLY A 105 -0.66 5.46 -8.28
CA GLY A 105 -1.63 6.13 -7.44
C GLY A 105 -2.79 5.23 -6.99
N GLU A 106 -3.12 4.18 -7.74
CA GLU A 106 -4.03 3.10 -7.30
C GLU A 106 -3.52 2.40 -6.01
N LYS A 107 -2.20 2.39 -5.77
CA LYS A 107 -1.58 1.71 -4.63
C LYS A 107 -1.49 2.57 -3.36
N GLY A 108 -1.88 3.86 -3.42
CA GLY A 108 -1.83 4.75 -2.26
C GLY A 108 -1.43 6.21 -2.54
N GLY A 109 -1.49 6.65 -3.80
CA GLY A 109 -1.13 8.02 -4.19
C GLY A 109 0.37 8.30 -4.19
N ILE A 110 0.75 9.37 -4.87
CA ILE A 110 2.15 9.78 -5.05
C ILE A 110 2.42 11.10 -4.34
N LYS A 111 3.54 11.20 -3.60
CA LYS A 111 3.93 12.44 -2.93
C LYS A 111 4.43 13.47 -3.93
N VAL A 112 3.96 14.71 -3.80
CA VAL A 112 4.37 15.80 -4.70
C VAL A 112 5.86 16.12 -4.56
N SER A 113 6.46 16.00 -3.37
CA SER A 113 7.90 16.20 -3.19
C SER A 113 8.74 15.28 -4.07
N LEU A 114 8.31 14.04 -4.25
CA LEU A 114 8.99 13.05 -5.09
C LEU A 114 8.86 13.38 -6.58
N LEU A 115 7.69 13.91 -6.98
CA LEU A 115 7.46 14.39 -8.33
C LEU A 115 8.29 15.64 -8.65
N LYS A 116 8.47 16.55 -7.68
CA LYS A 116 9.30 17.76 -7.82
C LYS A 116 10.79 17.43 -7.99
N GLU A 117 11.28 16.36 -7.34
CA GLU A 117 12.65 15.89 -7.54
C GLU A 117 12.92 15.47 -8.99
N SER A 118 11.88 15.03 -9.70
CA SER A 118 11.99 14.53 -11.07
C SER A 118 11.87 15.64 -12.11
N CYS A 119 11.01 16.63 -11.85
CA CYS A 119 10.77 17.74 -12.76
C CYS A 119 10.34 19.00 -11.98
N PRO A 120 11.04 20.13 -12.15
CA PRO A 120 10.66 21.39 -11.48
C PRO A 120 9.33 21.96 -12.01
N THR A 121 8.92 21.63 -13.23
CA THR A 121 7.66 22.10 -13.83
C THR A 121 6.45 21.23 -13.48
N VAL A 122 6.62 20.22 -12.61
CA VAL A 122 5.56 19.25 -12.31
C VAL A 122 4.32 19.89 -11.67
N GLU A 123 4.47 20.98 -10.92
CA GLU A 123 3.34 21.69 -10.32
C GLU A 123 2.38 22.25 -11.36
N GLN A 124 2.91 22.74 -12.49
CA GLN A 124 2.09 23.24 -13.58
C GLN A 124 1.34 22.10 -14.26
N HIS A 125 2.03 20.99 -14.53
CA HIS A 125 1.42 19.79 -15.10
C HIS A 125 0.32 19.21 -14.19
N ILE A 126 0.54 19.21 -12.87
CA ILE A 126 -0.47 18.81 -11.89
C ILE A 126 -1.70 19.71 -11.97
N ARG A 127 -1.54 21.04 -11.99
CA ARG A 127 -2.67 21.97 -12.09
C ARG A 127 -3.48 21.76 -13.37
N THR A 128 -2.83 21.55 -14.51
CA THR A 128 -3.51 21.25 -15.78
C THR A 128 -4.30 19.94 -15.69
N LEU A 129 -3.72 18.88 -15.14
CA LEU A 129 -4.40 17.59 -14.99
C LEU A 129 -5.54 17.63 -13.94
N GLU A 130 -5.41 18.46 -12.91
CA GLU A 130 -6.44 18.71 -11.89
C GLU A 130 -7.61 19.50 -12.49
N GLN A 131 -7.35 20.45 -13.39
CA GLN A 131 -8.39 21.17 -14.14
C GLN A 131 -9.13 20.23 -15.10
N ASP A 132 -8.40 19.36 -15.79
CA ASP A 132 -8.95 18.31 -16.66
C ASP A 132 -9.75 17.25 -15.88
N GLY A 133 -9.69 17.23 -14.55
CA GLY A 133 -10.37 16.24 -13.71
C GLY A 133 -9.77 14.83 -13.84
N LYS A 134 -8.51 14.69 -14.25
CA LYS A 134 -7.84 13.38 -14.40
C LYS A 134 -7.12 12.94 -13.13
N ILE A 135 -6.79 13.90 -12.26
CA ILE A 135 -6.09 13.66 -11.00
C ILE A 135 -6.74 14.45 -9.87
N ILE A 136 -6.66 13.90 -8.66
CA ILE A 136 -7.07 14.56 -7.43
C ILE A 136 -5.83 14.88 -6.61
N VAL A 137 -5.76 16.10 -6.08
CA VAL A 137 -4.63 16.56 -5.28
C VAL A 137 -5.08 16.80 -3.85
N THR A 138 -4.46 16.12 -2.89
CA THR A 138 -4.62 16.44 -1.48
C THR A 138 -3.69 17.57 -1.11
N ARG A 139 -4.26 18.65 -0.59
CA ARG A 139 -3.53 19.84 -0.12
C ARG A 139 -3.49 19.83 1.40
N GLY A 140 -2.36 20.25 1.96
CA GLY A 140 -2.24 20.41 3.41
C GLY A 140 -3.08 21.60 3.90
N GLU A 141 -3.25 21.69 5.21
CA GLU A 141 -3.75 22.91 5.85
C GLU A 141 -2.80 24.06 5.53
N SER A 142 -3.34 25.14 5.00
CA SER A 142 -2.58 26.38 4.84
C SER A 142 -2.40 27.04 6.20
N LYS A 143 -1.19 27.55 6.44
CA LYS A 143 -0.91 28.40 7.61
C LYS A 143 -1.59 29.77 7.52
N GLU A 144 -2.06 30.14 6.34
CA GLU A 144 -2.79 31.38 6.07
C GLU A 144 -4.26 31.09 5.78
N PHE A 145 -5.17 31.78 6.48
CA PHE A 145 -6.62 31.67 6.33
C PHE A 145 -7.02 32.04 4.89
N GLY A 146 -7.71 31.13 4.20
CA GLY A 146 -8.23 31.38 2.84
C GLY A 146 -7.27 31.10 1.68
N LYS A 147 -6.04 30.58 1.94
CA LYS A 147 -5.17 30.07 0.87
C LYS A 147 -5.14 28.56 0.83
N GLU A 148 -4.98 28.01 -0.36
CA GLU A 148 -4.73 26.58 -0.53
C GLU A 148 -3.33 26.24 -0.02
N GLY A 149 -3.23 25.25 0.87
CA GLY A 149 -1.94 24.80 1.39
C GLY A 149 -1.11 24.06 0.33
N PRO A 150 0.14 23.71 0.66
CA PRO A 150 1.03 23.04 -0.28
C PRO A 150 0.44 21.70 -0.71
N MET A 151 0.58 21.39 -2.00
CA MET A 151 0.18 20.11 -2.56
C MET A 151 1.01 18.99 -1.91
N ARG A 152 0.34 18.00 -1.34
CA ARG A 152 0.99 16.93 -0.57
C ARG A 152 1.04 15.63 -1.36
N MET A 153 -0.11 15.20 -1.88
CA MET A 153 -0.27 13.92 -2.56
C MET A 153 -1.17 14.04 -3.79
N VAL A 154 -0.91 13.18 -4.77
CA VAL A 154 -1.64 13.10 -6.05
C VAL A 154 -2.21 11.70 -6.19
N PHE A 155 -3.48 11.64 -6.60
CA PHE A 155 -4.23 10.41 -6.84
C PHE A 155 -4.85 10.43 -8.23
N PRO A 156 -5.09 9.26 -8.85
CA PRO A 156 -5.89 9.19 -10.06
C PRO A 156 -7.34 9.56 -9.71
N ASP A 157 -7.98 10.35 -10.57
CA ASP A 157 -9.43 10.54 -10.53
C ASP A 157 -10.08 9.51 -11.45
N GLU A 158 -10.82 8.56 -10.86
CA GLU A 158 -11.56 7.55 -11.62
C GLU A 158 -12.95 8.05 -12.05
N ILE A 159 -13.49 9.04 -11.34
CA ILE A 159 -14.83 9.58 -11.57
C ILE A 159 -14.76 10.60 -12.70
N GLY A 160 -13.64 11.33 -12.81
CA GLY A 160 -13.30 12.17 -13.96
C GLY A 160 -14.18 13.41 -14.13
N GLN A 161 -15.26 13.50 -13.34
CA GLN A 161 -16.33 14.44 -13.54
C GLN A 161 -16.58 15.21 -12.25
N LYS A 162 -16.19 16.48 -12.27
CA LYS A 162 -16.56 17.43 -11.22
C LYS A 162 -18.05 17.69 -11.35
N ILE A 163 -18.85 17.01 -10.55
CA ILE A 163 -20.27 17.33 -10.41
C ILE A 163 -20.34 18.71 -9.76
N LEU A 164 -20.73 19.71 -10.53
CA LEU A 164 -20.98 21.06 -10.05
C LEU A 164 -22.23 21.02 -9.18
N ILE A 165 -22.03 20.89 -7.87
CA ILE A 165 -23.08 20.97 -6.88
C ILE A 165 -23.14 22.43 -6.41
N ASP A 166 -24.35 22.98 -6.41
CA ASP A 166 -24.61 24.33 -5.91
C ASP A 166 -24.14 24.46 -4.44
N PRO A 167 -23.43 25.54 -4.07
CA PRO A 167 -22.99 25.74 -2.70
C PRO A 167 -24.15 25.71 -1.68
N ASP A 168 -25.35 26.16 -2.05
CA ASP A 168 -26.51 26.14 -1.17
C ASP A 168 -26.99 24.70 -0.94
N PHE A 169 -26.92 23.85 -1.96
CA PHE A 169 -27.22 22.42 -1.81
C PHE A 169 -26.20 21.73 -0.91
N ARG A 170 -24.91 22.05 -1.02
CA ARG A 170 -23.88 21.52 -0.11
C ARG A 170 -24.15 21.92 1.33
N LYS A 171 -24.49 23.19 1.57
CA LYS A 171 -24.81 23.69 2.91
C LYS A 171 -26.04 23.00 3.49
N LEU A 172 -27.09 22.84 2.69
CA LEU A 172 -28.28 22.09 3.09
C LEU A 172 -27.92 20.65 3.46
N TRP A 173 -27.10 19.99 2.64
CA TRP A 173 -26.66 18.62 2.88
C TRP A 173 -25.87 18.47 4.19
N GLU A 174 -24.98 19.41 4.50
CA GLU A 174 -24.21 19.43 5.74
C GLU A 174 -25.07 19.75 6.98
N GLU A 175 -26.16 20.50 6.81
CA GLU A 175 -27.09 20.85 7.89
C GLU A 175 -27.98 19.67 8.31
N ILE A 176 -28.24 18.72 7.40
CA ILE A 176 -29.04 17.53 7.69
C ILE A 176 -28.32 16.66 8.74
N LYS A 177 -28.81 16.71 9.97
CA LYS A 177 -28.32 15.85 11.06
C LYS A 177 -28.72 14.41 10.78
N THR A 178 -27.73 13.55 10.57
CA THR A 178 -27.99 12.11 10.49
C THR A 178 -28.37 11.57 11.87
N PRO A 179 -29.50 10.86 12.02
CA PRO A 179 -29.88 10.23 13.29
C PRO A 179 -28.83 9.20 13.72
N GLY A 180 -28.74 8.93 15.02
CA GLY A 180 -27.84 7.90 15.55
C GLY A 180 -28.17 6.50 15.02
N GLU A 181 -27.17 5.61 15.00
CA GLU A 181 -27.28 4.26 14.41
C GLU A 181 -28.46 3.42 14.94
N LEU A 182 -28.90 3.65 16.18
CA LEU A 182 -30.03 2.96 16.81
C LEU A 182 -31.40 3.47 16.36
N ASP A 183 -31.51 4.74 15.98
CA ASP A 183 -32.78 5.39 15.65
C ASP A 183 -33.04 5.45 14.12
N LEU A 184 -31.95 5.42 13.34
CA LEU A 184 -31.98 5.33 11.87
C LEU A 184 -32.93 4.23 11.33
N PRO A 185 -32.99 3.00 11.89
CA PRO A 185 -33.90 1.95 11.39
C PRO A 185 -35.38 2.21 11.71
N SER A 186 -35.67 3.01 12.74
CA SER A 186 -37.03 3.41 13.08
C SER A 186 -37.50 4.50 12.12
N GLU A 187 -36.68 5.53 11.94
CA GLU A 187 -36.97 6.69 11.09
C GLU A 187 -37.01 6.32 9.59
N MET A 188 -36.14 5.41 9.12
CA MET A 188 -36.24 4.85 7.76
C MET A 188 -37.58 4.13 7.54
N ARG A 189 -38.08 3.38 8.53
CA ARG A 189 -39.36 2.66 8.43
C ARG A 189 -40.54 3.64 8.42
N GLU A 190 -40.47 4.71 9.22
CA GLU A 190 -41.46 5.79 9.24
C GLU A 190 -41.49 6.56 7.90
N ALA A 191 -40.31 6.79 7.31
CA ALA A 191 -40.16 7.37 5.97
C ALA A 191 -40.53 6.40 4.82
N GLY A 192 -40.99 5.18 5.12
CA GLY A 192 -41.36 4.17 4.12
C GLY A 192 -40.17 3.55 3.35
N LEU A 193 -38.93 3.85 3.77
CA LEU A 193 -37.71 3.29 3.22
C LEU A 193 -37.37 1.99 3.98
N MET A 194 -37.62 0.84 3.36
CA MET A 194 -37.13 -0.42 3.95
C MET A 194 -35.61 -0.44 3.86
N ALA A 195 -34.94 -0.63 5.00
CA ALA A 195 -33.50 -0.89 5.04
C ALA A 195 -33.20 -2.00 4.01
N ALA A 196 -32.40 -1.66 3.00
CA ALA A 196 -32.01 -2.61 1.96
C ALA A 196 -31.44 -3.84 2.68
N LYS A 197 -32.09 -5.00 2.51
CA LYS A 197 -31.55 -6.27 2.98
C LYS A 197 -30.11 -6.30 2.49
N LYS A 198 -29.13 -6.40 3.40
CA LYS A 198 -27.73 -6.67 3.06
C LYS A 198 -27.76 -7.72 1.96
N ALA A 199 -27.38 -7.34 0.74
CA ALA A 199 -26.93 -8.32 -0.22
C ALA A 199 -25.81 -9.04 0.54
N SER A 200 -26.04 -10.32 0.87
CA SER A 200 -25.06 -11.15 1.52
C SER A 200 -23.78 -10.97 0.72
N ILE A 201 -22.83 -10.23 1.30
CA ILE A 201 -21.45 -10.24 0.86
C ILE A 201 -21.09 -11.70 1.04
N LEU A 202 -21.02 -12.41 -0.10
CA LEU A 202 -20.63 -13.79 -0.28
C LEU A 202 -20.06 -14.36 1.01
N ASP A 203 -20.81 -15.25 1.67
CA ASP A 203 -20.34 -15.98 2.82
C ASP A 203 -18.88 -16.41 2.56
N PRO A 204 -17.94 -16.13 3.48
CA PRO A 204 -16.55 -16.54 3.27
C PRO A 204 -16.56 -18.04 3.00
N ILE A 205 -16.02 -18.45 1.85
CA ILE A 205 -15.80 -19.87 1.57
C ILE A 205 -14.83 -20.35 2.64
N ASP A 206 -15.37 -20.95 3.68
CA ASP A 206 -14.63 -21.57 4.76
C ASP A 206 -13.88 -22.76 4.17
N ARG A 207 -12.62 -22.51 3.76
CA ARG A 207 -11.66 -23.54 3.39
C ARG A 207 -11.17 -24.20 4.67
N THR A 208 -12.04 -24.94 5.35
CA THR A 208 -11.61 -25.78 6.47
C THR A 208 -11.17 -27.14 5.96
N THR A 209 -9.85 -27.24 5.82
CA THR A 209 -9.01 -28.42 5.99
C THR A 209 -9.69 -29.63 6.63
N ALA A 210 -9.50 -30.77 5.97
CA ALA A 210 -9.80 -32.11 6.45
C ALA A 210 -9.46 -32.31 7.94
N GLN A 211 -10.47 -32.62 8.75
CA GLN A 211 -10.27 -33.36 9.99
C GLN A 211 -11.39 -34.37 10.21
N ASN A 212 -10.95 -35.63 10.20
CA ASN A 212 -11.66 -36.83 10.61
C ASN A 212 -12.54 -36.61 11.85
N LYS A 213 -13.85 -36.86 11.75
CA LYS A 213 -14.69 -37.12 12.92
C LYS A 213 -15.38 -38.48 12.81
N LYS A 214 -14.87 -39.37 13.66
CA LYS A 214 -15.37 -40.71 13.97
C LYS A 214 -16.87 -40.71 14.24
N SER A 215 -17.54 -41.68 13.63
CA SER A 215 -18.90 -42.13 13.93
C SER A 215 -19.13 -42.28 15.43
N LYS A 216 -20.15 -41.60 15.97
CA LYS A 216 -20.81 -41.96 17.22
C LYS A 216 -22.28 -42.22 16.95
N ARG A 217 -22.60 -43.53 16.94
CA ARG A 217 -23.95 -44.09 17.00
C ARG A 217 -24.68 -43.59 18.25
N GLY A 218 -25.98 -43.30 18.09
CA GLY A 218 -26.96 -43.38 19.18
C GLY A 218 -27.36 -42.05 19.81
N ALA A 219 -28.21 -41.29 19.12
CA ALA A 219 -29.15 -40.39 19.80
C ALA A 219 -30.54 -40.59 19.18
N ARG A 220 -31.44 -41.19 19.95
CA ARG A 220 -32.84 -41.45 19.59
C ARG A 220 -33.55 -40.13 19.31
N VAL A 221 -33.85 -39.84 18.04
CA VAL A 221 -34.68 -38.70 17.64
C VAL A 221 -36.14 -39.06 17.95
N LYS A 222 -36.74 -38.36 18.92
CA LYS A 222 -38.18 -38.46 19.19
C LYS A 222 -38.94 -37.76 18.06
N ILE A 223 -39.48 -38.53 17.12
CA ILE A 223 -40.34 -38.02 16.05
C ILE A 223 -41.75 -37.87 16.62
N THR A 224 -42.14 -36.66 17.00
CA THR A 224 -43.52 -36.37 17.45
C THR A 224 -44.42 -36.07 16.25
N ASN A 225 -44.79 -37.10 15.48
CA ASN A 225 -45.82 -36.97 14.45
C ASN A 225 -47.22 -36.96 15.11
N LYS A 226 -47.81 -35.77 15.24
CA LYS A 226 -49.06 -35.51 15.98
C LYS A 226 -50.33 -36.13 15.36
N HIS A 227 -50.27 -36.67 14.15
CA HIS A 227 -51.43 -37.22 13.43
C HIS A 227 -51.65 -38.74 13.58
N LEU A 228 -50.67 -39.49 14.10
CA LEU A 228 -50.75 -40.96 14.23
C LEU A 228 -51.58 -41.44 15.44
N LYS A 229 -51.83 -40.58 16.44
CA LYS A 229 -52.72 -40.89 17.57
C LYS A 229 -54.16 -41.15 17.16
N SER A 230 -54.62 -40.54 16.06
CA SER A 230 -56.01 -40.70 15.58
C SER A 230 -56.30 -42.09 15.01
N LEU A 231 -55.26 -42.84 14.65
CA LEU A 231 -55.35 -44.19 14.09
C LEU A 231 -55.13 -45.30 15.14
N GLY A 232 -55.12 -44.96 16.43
CA GLY A 232 -55.07 -45.94 17.53
C GLY A 232 -53.72 -46.63 17.74
N ILE A 233 -52.66 -46.18 17.07
CA ILE A 233 -51.33 -46.76 17.18
C ILE A 233 -50.51 -45.99 18.22
N ASP A 234 -50.30 -46.59 19.38
CA ASP A 234 -49.48 -46.05 20.45
C ASP A 234 -48.01 -46.42 20.27
N LEU A 235 -47.23 -45.47 19.75
CA LEU A 235 -45.79 -45.61 19.47
C LEU A 235 -44.90 -45.51 20.74
N SER A 236 -45.48 -45.48 21.95
CA SER A 236 -44.72 -45.55 23.20
C SER A 236 -44.36 -46.99 23.62
N LYS A 237 -44.93 -47.99 22.96
CA LYS A 237 -44.61 -49.42 23.17
C LYS A 237 -44.01 -50.00 21.89
N ASP A 238 -42.91 -50.74 22.03
CA ASP A 238 -42.28 -51.43 20.92
C ASP A 238 -43.24 -52.50 20.36
N TYR A 239 -43.49 -52.46 19.05
CA TYR A 239 -44.32 -53.44 18.36
C TYR A 239 -43.60 -54.79 18.32
N ALA A 240 -44.11 -55.79 19.05
CA ALA A 240 -43.67 -57.17 18.96
C ALA A 240 -44.65 -57.95 18.06
N PRO A 241 -44.25 -58.44 16.86
CA PRO A 241 -45.10 -59.28 16.05
C PRO A 241 -45.36 -60.61 16.78
N SER A 242 -46.62 -61.04 16.85
CA SER A 242 -46.99 -62.35 17.37
C SER A 242 -46.39 -63.46 16.49
N PRO A 243 -45.78 -64.51 17.05
CA PRO A 243 -45.24 -65.60 16.24
C PRO A 243 -46.37 -66.34 15.52
N SER A 244 -46.23 -66.48 14.19
CA SER A 244 -47.12 -67.25 13.34
C SER A 244 -47.14 -68.72 13.78
N LYS A 245 -48.31 -69.28 14.05
CA LYS A 245 -48.48 -70.74 14.21
C LYS A 245 -48.41 -71.41 12.84
N SER A 246 -47.57 -72.45 12.75
CA SER A 246 -47.49 -73.43 11.66
C SER A 246 -48.81 -74.14 11.41
#